data_AF-A0A183L4I6-F1
#
_entry.id   AF-A0A183L4I6-F1
#
_cell.length_a   1.000
_cell.length_b   1.000
_cell.length_c   1.000
_cell.angle_alpha   90.00
_cell.angle_beta   90.00
_cell.angle_gamma   90.00
#
_symmetry.space_group_name_H-M   'P 1'
#
loop_
_entity.id
_entity.type
_entity.pdbx_description
1 polymer ?
#
loop_
_entity_poly.entity_id
_entity_poly.type
_entity_poly.pdbx_seq_one_letter_code
_entity_poly.pdbx_strand_id
1 'polypeptide(L)'
;MKIKPIKLQVQGDPVFLKRREIHYGLREAVHKTLKDLCAKDVIELIQSSTWGTPIATPSKPDDKTSRICGDCSLTLKSCLMMQTCATV
;
A
#
# COMPACT_ATOMS: atom_id res chain seq x y z
N MET A 1 17.85 5.43 -9.46
CA MET A 1 17.82 4.08 -10.07
C MET A 1 16.62 4.00 -11.00
N LYS A 2 16.79 3.65 -12.29
CA LYS A 2 15.66 3.43 -13.20
C LYS A 2 15.23 1.97 -13.06
N ILE A 3 14.20 1.72 -12.25
CA ILE A 3 13.61 0.38 -12.12
C ILE A 3 12.82 0.12 -13.41
N LYS A 4 13.06 -1.02 -14.07
CA LYS A 4 12.27 -1.42 -15.23
C LYS A 4 10.85 -1.75 -14.78
N PRO A 5 9.80 -1.26 -15.46
CA PRO A 5 8.43 -1.56 -15.08
C PRO A 5 8.15 -3.06 -15.29
N ILE A 6 7.62 -3.70 -14.24
CA ILE A 6 7.17 -5.11 -14.28
C ILE A 6 5.69 -5.10 -14.60
N LYS A 7 5.28 -5.91 -15.58
CA LYS A 7 3.87 -6.16 -15.88
C LYS A 7 3.40 -7.37 -15.08
N LEU A 8 2.49 -7.12 -14.14
CA LEU A 8 1.85 -8.18 -13.36
C LEU A 8 0.54 -8.57 -14.03
N GLN A 9 0.31 -9.87 -14.19
CA GLN A 9 -0.98 -10.38 -14.68
C GLN A 9 -1.94 -10.51 -13.51
N VAL A 10 -3.04 -9.78 -13.58
CA VAL A 10 -4.10 -9.78 -12.56
C VAL A 10 -5.31 -10.49 -13.14
N GLN A 11 -5.84 -11.47 -12.42
CA GLN A 11 -7.05 -12.21 -12.75
C GLN A 11 -8.17 -11.83 -11.76
N GLY A 12 -9.36 -11.54 -12.29
CA GLY A 12 -10.53 -11.14 -11.51
C GLY A 12 -10.82 -9.64 -11.52
N ASP A 13 -11.92 -9.26 -10.88
CA ASP A 13 -12.39 -7.88 -10.81
C ASP A 13 -11.59 -7.04 -9.81
N PRO A 14 -11.50 -5.70 -10.01
CA PRO A 14 -10.89 -4.79 -9.05
C PRO A 14 -11.54 -4.88 -7.66
N VAL A 15 -10.70 -5.03 -6.64
CA VAL A 15 -11.16 -5.10 -5.25
C VAL A 15 -10.98 -3.73 -4.58
N PHE A 16 -12.11 -3.15 -4.13
CA PHE A 16 -12.13 -1.92 -3.34
C PHE A 16 -12.64 -2.20 -1.93
N LEU A 17 -11.73 -2.12 -0.95
CA LEU A 17 -12.06 -2.27 0.46
C LEU A 17 -12.10 -0.92 1.17
N LYS A 18 -13.06 -0.77 2.09
CA LYS A 18 -13.18 0.43 2.93
C LYS A 18 -11.96 0.57 3.84
N ARG A 19 -11.57 1.82 4.13
CA ARG A 19 -10.47 2.14 5.06
C ARG A 19 -10.71 1.52 6.45
N ARG A 20 -9.64 1.05 7.08
CA ARG A 20 -9.66 0.68 8.51
C ARG A 20 -9.67 1.93 9.39
N GLU A 21 -10.25 1.79 10.57
CA GLU A 21 -10.20 2.82 11.59
C GLU A 21 -8.79 2.91 12.17
N ILE A 22 -8.28 4.14 12.23
CA ILE A 22 -6.97 4.42 12.82
C ILE A 22 -7.21 5.05 14.19
N HIS A 23 -6.53 4.49 15.20
CA HIS A 23 -6.52 5.01 16.57
C HIS A 23 -6.20 6.50 16.57
N TYR A 24 -6.93 7.27 17.37
CA TYR A 24 -6.86 8.73 17.36
C TYR A 24 -5.42 9.26 17.51
N GLY A 25 -4.65 8.73 18.46
CA GLY A 25 -3.26 9.15 18.69
C GLY A 25 -2.29 8.90 17.53
N LEU A 26 -2.63 8.00 16.59
CA LEU A 26 -1.78 7.70 15.43
C LEU A 26 -2.15 8.52 14.19
N ARG A 27 -3.29 9.22 14.17
CA ARG A 27 -3.79 9.91 12.97
C ARG A 27 -2.80 10.98 12.46
N GLU A 28 -2.27 11.80 13.35
CA GLU A 28 -1.30 12.84 12.99
C GLU A 28 0.02 12.26 12.48
N ALA A 29 0.53 11.21 13.15
CA ALA A 29 1.77 10.55 12.74
C ALA A 29 1.63 9.89 11.35
N VAL A 30 0.49 9.25 11.09
CA VAL A 30 0.17 8.66 9.77
C VAL A 30 0.07 9.75 8.71
N HIS A 31 -0.65 10.84 9.00
CA HIS A 31 -0.82 11.95 8.06
C HIS A 31 0.52 12.60 7.67
N LYS A 32 1.39 12.85 8.67
CA LYS A 32 2.74 13.37 8.43
C LYS A 32 3.55 12.44 7.54
N THR A 33 3.54 11.14 7.84
CA THR A 33 4.28 10.15 7.06
C THR A 33 3.78 10.06 5.62
N LEU A 34 2.46 10.14 5.38
CA LEU A 34 1.90 10.19 4.03
C LEU A 34 2.35 11.44 3.27
N LYS A 35 2.31 12.62 3.91
CA LYS A 35 2.80 13.86 3.30
C LYS A 35 4.29 13.79 2.95
N ASP A 36 5.10 13.23 3.84
CA ASP A 36 6.54 13.05 3.61
C ASP A 36 6.81 12.09 2.44
N LEU A 37 5.98 11.05 2.26
CA LEU A 37 6.07 10.13 1.11
C LEU A 37 5.62 10.80 -0.20
N CYS A 38 4.57 11.62 -0.17
CA CYS A 38 4.18 12.44 -1.32
C CYS A 38 5.28 13.43 -1.71
N ALA A 39 5.89 14.11 -0.73
CA ALA A 39 6.96 15.08 -0.97
C ALA A 39 8.25 14.45 -1.51
N LYS A 40 8.42 13.13 -1.33
CA LYS A 40 9.54 12.34 -1.85
C LYS A 40 9.20 11.66 -3.19
N ASP A 41 8.04 11.95 -3.78
CA ASP A 41 7.53 11.32 -5.00
C ASP A 41 7.48 9.78 -4.92
N VAL A 42 7.30 9.22 -3.71
CA VAL A 42 7.15 7.77 -3.50
C VAL A 42 5.72 7.33 -3.74
N ILE A 43 4.75 8.19 -3.38
CA ILE A 43 3.32 7.99 -3.62
C ILE A 43 2.75 9.28 -4.20
N GLU A 44 1.65 9.17 -4.94
CA GLU A 44 0.93 10.30 -5.49
C GLU A 44 -0.52 10.32 -5.02
N LEU A 45 -1.11 11.52 -5.00
CA LEU A 45 -2.52 11.68 -4.70
C LEU A 45 -3.34 11.35 -5.96
N ILE A 46 -4.31 10.45 -5.80
CA ILE A 46 -5.22 10.04 -6.89
C ILE A 46 -6.65 10.42 -6.48
N GLN A 47 -7.44 10.94 -7.43
CA GLN A 47 -8.82 11.36 -7.14
C GLN A 47 -9.78 10.18 -6.97
N SER A 48 -9.62 9.13 -7.78
CA SER A 48 -10.46 7.93 -7.73
C SER A 48 -9.68 6.71 -8.21
N SER A 49 -10.04 5.54 -7.69
CA SER A 49 -9.45 4.26 -8.07
C SER A 49 -10.48 3.15 -7.92
N THR A 50 -10.47 2.20 -8.87
CA THR A 50 -11.24 0.97 -8.79
C THR A 50 -10.63 -0.03 -7.80
N TRP A 51 -9.33 0.11 -7.52
CA TRP A 51 -8.61 -0.65 -6.50
C TRP A 51 -8.48 0.15 -5.21
N GLY A 52 -8.74 -0.49 -4.08
CA GLY A 52 -8.67 0.16 -2.78
C GLY A 52 -8.22 -0.81 -1.70
N THR A 53 -7.03 -0.58 -1.16
CA THR A 53 -6.45 -1.40 -0.10
C THR A 53 -6.41 -0.60 1.20
N PRO A 54 -6.90 -1.14 2.33
CA PRO A 54 -6.87 -0.43 3.58
C PRO A 54 -5.43 -0.28 4.09
N ILE A 55 -5.16 0.87 4.70
CA ILE A 55 -3.88 1.12 5.38
C ILE A 55 -3.89 0.40 6.74
N ALA A 56 -2.79 -0.28 7.04
CA ALA A 56 -2.46 -0.85 8.33
C ALA A 56 -1.30 -0.07 8.98
N THR A 57 -1.39 0.14 10.29
CA THR A 57 -0.40 0.87 11.08
C THR A 57 0.15 -0.01 12.21
N PRO A 58 1.03 -0.97 11.90
CA PRO A 58 1.65 -1.78 12.95
C PRO A 58 2.49 -0.90 13.87
N SER A 59 2.45 -1.18 15.18
CA SER A 59 3.26 -0.48 16.16
C SER A 59 4.74 -0.73 15.88
N LYS A 60 5.55 0.33 15.94
CA LYS A 60 6.99 0.19 16.08
C LYS A 60 7.32 0.18 17.58
N PRO A 61 8.31 -0.61 18.00
CA PRO A 61 8.81 -0.55 19.38
C PRO A 61 9.50 0.78 19.71
N ASP A 62 9.99 1.50 18.70
CA ASP A 62 10.52 2.86 18.84
C ASP A 62 9.36 3.86 18.70
N ASP A 63 8.87 4.36 19.83
CA ASP A 63 7.61 5.10 20.09
C ASP A 63 7.29 6.30 19.17
N LYS A 64 8.20 6.69 18.28
CA LYS A 64 8.12 7.94 17.51
C LYS A 64 7.63 7.81 16.08
N THR A 65 7.61 6.61 15.48
CA THR A 65 7.28 6.47 14.04
C THR A 65 6.24 5.40 13.79
N SER A 66 5.09 5.76 13.23
CA SER A 66 4.12 4.78 12.72
C SER A 66 4.62 4.21 11.39
N ARG A 67 4.67 2.88 11.24
CA ARG A 67 4.85 2.27 9.91
C ARG A 67 3.52 2.35 9.17
N ILE A 68 3.57 2.76 7.90
CA ILE A 68 2.41 2.71 7.01
C ILE A 68 2.58 1.49 6.11
N CYS A 69 1.59 0.59 6.11
CA CYS A 69 1.56 -0.58 5.27
C CYS A 69 0.22 -0.64 4.51
N GLY A 70 0.25 -0.98 3.23
CA GLY A 70 -0.96 -1.38 2.50
C GLY A 70 -1.19 -2.87 2.68
N ASP A 71 -2.39 -3.28 3.11
CA ASP A 71 -2.72 -4.70 3.27
C ASP A 71 -3.08 -5.37 1.93
N CYS A 72 -2.08 -5.54 1.07
CA CYS A 72 -2.25 -6.15 -0.25
C CYS A 72 -2.67 -7.63 -0.19
N SER A 73 -2.58 -8.27 0.97
CA SER A 73 -2.97 -9.67 1.15
C SER A 73 -4.48 -9.87 0.96
N LEU A 74 -5.28 -8.85 1.30
CA LEU A 74 -6.73 -8.87 1.19
C LEU A 74 -7.28 -8.43 -0.18
N THR A 75 -6.40 -7.95 -1.06
CA THR A 75 -6.80 -7.33 -2.33
C THR A 75 -6.00 -7.92 -3.49
N LEU A 76 -4.78 -7.42 -3.70
CA LEU A 76 -3.97 -7.79 -4.85
C LEU A 76 -3.50 -9.24 -4.84
N LYS A 77 -3.12 -9.78 -3.67
CA LYS A 77 -2.46 -11.10 -3.61
C LYS A 77 -3.32 -12.24 -4.16
N SER A 78 -4.63 -12.22 -3.93
CA SER A 78 -5.55 -13.23 -4.47
C SER A 78 -5.77 -13.09 -5.97
N CYS A 79 -5.62 -11.89 -6.52
CA CYS A 79 -5.84 -11.61 -7.93
C CYS A 79 -4.55 -11.74 -8.76
N LEU A 80 -3.38 -11.76 -8.12
CA LEU A 80 -2.10 -11.85 -8.82
C LEU A 80 -1.83 -13.29 -9.26
N MET A 81 -1.54 -13.48 -10.55
CA MET A 81 -0.98 -14.73 -11.03
C MET A 81 0.47 -14.86 -10.58
N MET A 82 0.82 -16.01 -10.00
CA MET A 82 2.23 -16.31 -9.73
C MET A 82 2.97 -16.50 -11.05
N GLN A 83 3.92 -15.62 -11.33
CA GLN A 83 4.90 -15.87 -12.38
C GLN A 83 6.01 -16.75 -11.80
N THR A 84 6.17 -17.95 -12.34
CA THR A 84 7.33 -18.80 -12.05
C THR A 84 8.53 -18.17 -12.74
N CYS A 85 9.50 -17.68 -11.97
CA CYS A 85 10.81 -17.34 -12.51
C CYS A 85 11.51 -18.65 -12.88
N ALA A 86 11.36 -19.10 -14.13
CA ALA A 86 12.24 -20.12 -14.68
C ALA A 86 13.61 -19.47 -14.90
N THR A 87 14.52 -19.68 -13.96
CA THR A 87 15.94 -19.40 -14.18
C THR A 87 16.43 -20.41 -15.21
N VAL A 88 16.59 -19.97 -16.46
CA VAL A 88 17.31 -20.72 -17.50
C VAL A 88 18.80 -20.53 -17.31
#